data_AF-A0A2V9BLD4-F1
#
_entry.id   AF-A0A2V9BLD4-F1
#
_cell.length_a   1.000
_cell.length_b   1.000
_cell.length_c   1.000
_cell.angle_alpha   90.00
_cell.angle_beta   90.00
_cell.angle_gamma   90.00
#
_symmetry.space_group_name_H-M   'P 1'
#
loop_
_entity.id
_entity.type
_entity.pdbx_description
1 polymer ?
#
loop_
_entity_poly.entity_id
_entity_poly.type
_entity_poly.pdbx_seq_one_letter_code
_entity_poly.pdbx_strand_id
1 'polypeptide(L)'
;SRHSIREKEKKFEPIANGFRMSAHAPSANSAPYKLLRIYGEPINTTIDFALPNMRFEQIRCGPYWFSSRATVTPIRRDLCRIDFVAAWNIFRWVPFAVSIFRAFARRFLRQDQQTMEKQALGLAHSPNLMLIDDADRPAKWYFQLKAAHLESKRTGAPMRHPLDGPVTLRWRS
;
A
#
# COMPACT_ATOMS: atom_id res chain seq x y z
N SER A 1 25.31 -15.95 -7.69
CA SER A 1 25.56 -14.50 -7.81
C SER A 1 25.06 -13.80 -6.57
N ARG A 2 25.96 -13.12 -5.83
CA ARG A 2 25.62 -12.38 -4.59
C ARG A 2 24.97 -11.05 -4.97
N HIS A 3 23.70 -11.08 -5.37
CA HIS A 3 22.94 -9.84 -5.59
C HIS A 3 22.76 -9.13 -4.26
N SER A 4 23.06 -7.83 -4.25
CA SER A 4 23.20 -6.99 -3.06
C SER A 4 22.01 -7.14 -2.09
N ILE A 5 22.27 -7.68 -0.91
CA ILE A 5 21.33 -7.58 0.23
C ILE A 5 21.26 -6.10 0.59
N ARG A 6 20.10 -5.47 0.37
CA ARG A 6 19.88 -4.07 0.73
C ARG A 6 19.09 -4.03 2.04
N GLU A 7 19.64 -3.33 3.02
CA GLU A 7 18.89 -2.98 4.23
C GLU A 7 17.80 -1.97 3.87
N LYS A 8 16.57 -2.29 4.26
CA LYS A 8 15.41 -1.42 4.07
C LYS A 8 14.92 -1.00 5.44
N GLU A 9 14.86 0.31 5.66
CA GLU A 9 14.21 0.91 6.82
C GLU A 9 12.88 1.52 6.39
N LYS A 10 11.82 1.23 7.14
CA LYS A 10 10.48 1.80 6.94
C LYS A 10 9.90 2.25 8.27
N LYS A 11 9.52 3.53 8.33
CA LYS A 11 8.87 4.12 9.51
C LYS A 11 7.36 4.07 9.34
N PHE A 12 6.66 3.71 10.40
CA PHE A 12 5.22 3.64 10.47
C PHE A 12 4.71 4.45 11.65
N GLU A 13 3.60 5.15 11.50
CA GLU A 13 2.97 5.97 12.53
C GLU A 13 1.46 5.71 12.58
N PRO A 14 0.83 5.75 13.77
CA PRO A 14 -0.61 5.61 13.89
C PRO A 14 -1.35 6.79 13.25
N ILE A 15 -2.49 6.53 12.61
CA ILE A 15 -3.44 7.55 12.15
C ILE A 15 -4.85 7.13 12.62
N ALA A 16 -5.81 8.07 12.63
CA ALA A 16 -7.12 7.86 13.27
C ALA A 16 -7.83 6.52 12.92
N ASN A 17 -7.77 6.09 11.65
CA ASN A 17 -8.40 4.87 11.16
C ASN A 17 -7.40 3.90 10.53
N GLY A 18 -6.13 3.92 10.92
CA GLY A 18 -5.10 3.25 10.15
C GLY A 18 -3.68 3.44 10.67
N PHE A 19 -2.72 3.11 9.83
CA PHE A 19 -1.34 3.53 10.04
C PHE A 19 -0.74 4.04 8.73
N ARG A 20 0.14 5.02 8.85
CA ARG A 20 0.88 5.60 7.74
C ARG A 20 2.28 5.04 7.72
N MET A 21 2.75 4.63 6.55
CA MET A 21 4.15 4.51 6.25
C MET A 21 4.69 5.91 5.94
N SER A 22 5.53 6.46 6.82
CA SER A 22 6.02 7.83 6.75
C SER A 22 6.88 8.07 5.50
N ALA A 23 7.13 9.34 5.19
CA ALA A 23 7.85 9.77 4.01
C ALA A 23 9.19 9.03 3.90
N HIS A 24 9.35 8.32 2.79
CA HIS A 24 10.57 7.58 2.48
C HIS A 24 10.95 7.84 1.03
N ALA A 25 12.24 7.83 0.77
CA ALA A 25 12.74 7.83 -0.59
C ALA A 25 12.30 6.53 -1.25
N PRO A 26 11.63 6.58 -2.41
CA PRO A 26 11.23 5.37 -3.10
C PRO A 26 12.45 4.55 -3.51
N SER A 27 12.28 3.23 -3.55
CA SER A 27 13.28 2.31 -4.10
C SER A 27 13.71 2.78 -5.48
N ALA A 28 15.01 3.09 -5.63
CA ALA A 28 15.62 3.65 -6.84
C ALA A 28 15.46 2.78 -8.10
N ASN A 29 14.90 1.58 -7.97
CA ASN A 29 14.77 0.59 -9.04
C ASN A 29 13.42 0.59 -9.77
N SER A 30 12.40 1.34 -9.32
CA SER A 30 11.12 1.34 -10.03
C SER A 30 11.14 2.34 -11.21
N ALA A 31 10.72 1.88 -12.39
CA ALA A 31 10.71 2.68 -13.62
C ALA A 31 9.87 3.99 -13.53
N PRO A 32 8.70 4.01 -12.85
CA PRO A 32 7.96 5.25 -12.61
C PRO A 32 8.75 6.30 -11.82
N TYR A 33 9.49 5.89 -10.79
CA TYR A 33 10.29 6.82 -9.98
C TYR A 33 11.50 7.37 -10.75
N LYS A 34 12.05 6.62 -11.70
CA LYS A 34 13.10 7.13 -12.61
C LYS A 34 12.56 8.25 -13.49
N LEU A 35 11.32 8.14 -13.98
CA LEU A 35 10.71 9.17 -14.82
C LEU A 35 10.48 10.48 -14.05
N LEU A 36 10.16 10.40 -12.75
CA LEU A 36 10.00 11.58 -11.88
C LEU A 36 11.31 12.35 -11.64
N ARG A 37 12.48 11.72 -11.85
CA ARG A 37 13.77 12.41 -11.73
C ARG A 37 13.97 13.54 -12.76
N ILE A 38 13.20 13.55 -13.85
CA ILE A 38 13.22 14.64 -14.83
C ILE A 38 12.87 16.00 -14.20
N TYR A 39 12.14 16.00 -13.07
CA TYR A 39 11.78 17.20 -12.35
C TYR A 39 12.87 17.70 -11.39
N GLY A 40 13.95 16.95 -11.18
CA GLY A 40 15.12 17.38 -10.39
C GLY A 40 14.92 17.52 -8.88
N GLU A 41 13.70 17.32 -8.38
CA GLU A 41 13.34 17.53 -6.97
C GLU A 41 13.35 16.22 -6.15
N PRO A 42 13.59 16.29 -4.83
CA PRO A 42 13.56 15.11 -3.97
C PRO A 42 12.17 14.46 -3.97
N ILE A 43 12.14 13.14 -4.10
CA ILE A 43 10.92 12.35 -4.17
C ILE A 43 10.61 11.77 -2.80
N ASN A 44 9.44 12.08 -2.26
CA ASN A 44 8.93 11.53 -1.02
C ASN A 44 7.64 10.77 -1.29
N THR A 45 7.56 9.53 -0.80
CA THR A 45 6.35 8.70 -0.87
C THR A 45 5.80 8.46 0.52
N THR A 46 4.50 8.66 0.71
CA THR A 46 3.74 8.26 1.90
C THR A 46 2.66 7.27 1.52
N ILE A 47 2.41 6.27 2.37
CA ILE A 47 1.38 5.27 2.12
C ILE A 47 0.53 5.09 3.37
N ASP A 48 -0.77 5.33 3.27
CA ASP A 48 -1.70 5.17 4.39
C ASP A 48 -2.51 3.89 4.19
N PHE A 49 -2.54 3.05 5.22
CA PHE A 49 -3.38 1.86 5.28
C PHE A 49 -4.52 2.15 6.26
N ALA A 50 -5.72 2.36 5.72
CA ALA A 50 -6.87 2.82 6.48
C ALA A 50 -8.06 1.84 6.38
N LEU A 51 -8.86 1.81 7.43
CA LEU A 51 -10.17 1.17 7.42
C LEU A 51 -11.20 2.05 6.69
N PRO A 52 -12.16 1.45 5.97
CA PRO A 52 -12.23 0.03 5.61
C PRO A 52 -11.52 -0.25 4.27
N ASN A 53 -10.60 -1.21 4.25
CA ASN A 53 -9.90 -1.74 3.07
C ASN A 53 -9.33 -0.68 2.10
N MET A 54 -8.83 0.45 2.60
CA MET A 54 -8.27 1.53 1.79
C MET A 54 -6.75 1.60 1.91
N ARG A 55 -6.09 1.75 0.77
CA ARG A 55 -4.67 2.12 0.68
C ARG A 55 -4.56 3.43 -0.10
N PHE A 56 -4.04 4.46 0.54
CA PHE A 56 -3.72 5.73 -0.12
C PHE A 56 -2.22 5.81 -0.32
N GLU A 57 -1.78 6.22 -1.51
CA GLU A 57 -0.38 6.46 -1.80
C GLU A 57 -0.23 7.85 -2.36
N GLN A 58 0.68 8.63 -1.79
CA GLN A 58 0.97 9.98 -2.24
C GLN A 58 2.48 10.10 -2.47
N ILE A 59 2.82 10.58 -3.66
CA ILE A 59 4.18 10.85 -4.09
C ILE A 59 4.28 12.35 -4.29
N ARG A 60 5.29 12.98 -3.68
CA ARG A 60 5.62 14.40 -3.82
C ARG A 60 7.03 14.55 -4.39
N CYS A 61 7.19 15.48 -5.32
CA CYS A 61 8.47 15.83 -5.95
C CYS A 61 8.45 17.35 -6.16
N GLY A 62 8.91 18.12 -5.16
CA GLY A 62 8.74 19.57 -5.12
C GLY A 62 7.26 19.99 -5.27
N PRO A 63 6.91 20.86 -6.24
CA PRO A 63 5.52 21.27 -6.50
C PRO A 63 4.68 20.17 -7.17
N TYR A 64 5.32 19.09 -7.64
CA TYR A 64 4.66 18.00 -8.33
C TYR A 64 4.16 16.93 -7.36
N TRP A 65 3.04 16.31 -7.72
CA TRP A 65 2.40 15.28 -6.93
C TRP A 65 1.69 14.25 -7.82
N PHE A 66 1.66 13.03 -7.29
CA PHE A 66 0.81 11.94 -7.73
C PHE A 66 0.13 11.35 -6.49
N SER A 67 -1.16 11.09 -6.57
CA SER A 67 -1.92 10.45 -5.50
C SER A 67 -2.76 9.33 -6.08
N SER A 68 -2.83 8.21 -5.37
CA SER A 68 -3.70 7.10 -5.72
C SER A 68 -4.39 6.53 -4.49
N ARG A 69 -5.58 5.96 -4.73
CA ARG A 69 -6.36 5.21 -3.76
C ARG A 69 -6.72 3.86 -4.37
N ALA A 70 -6.32 2.80 -3.69
CA ALA A 70 -6.84 1.46 -3.92
C ALA A 70 -7.85 1.13 -2.82
N THR A 71 -8.98 0.55 -3.20
CA THR A 71 -10.01 0.09 -2.26
C THR A 71 -10.49 -1.29 -2.65
N VAL A 72 -10.57 -2.19 -1.67
CA VAL A 72 -11.12 -3.54 -1.87
C VAL A 72 -12.51 -3.61 -1.23
N THR A 73 -13.53 -3.58 -2.08
CA THR A 73 -14.93 -3.60 -1.66
C THR A 73 -15.44 -5.03 -1.67
N PRO A 74 -15.87 -5.61 -0.54
CA PRO A 74 -16.52 -6.91 -0.54
C PRO A 74 -17.89 -6.81 -1.23
N ILE A 75 -18.15 -7.65 -2.22
CA ILE A 75 -19.45 -7.76 -2.91
C ILE A 75 -20.22 -8.96 -2.37
N ARG A 76 -19.53 -10.10 -2.20
CA ARG A 76 -20.01 -11.32 -1.53
C ARG A 76 -18.88 -11.91 -0.68
N ARG A 77 -19.11 -13.04 -0.01
CA ARG A 77 -18.10 -13.68 0.85
C ARG A 77 -16.83 -14.11 0.09
N ASP A 78 -16.98 -14.47 -1.17
CA ASP A 78 -15.97 -15.00 -2.09
C ASP A 78 -15.59 -14.01 -3.21
N LEU A 79 -16.23 -12.84 -3.26
CA LEU A 79 -16.08 -11.89 -4.35
C LEU A 79 -15.82 -10.48 -3.83
N CYS A 80 -14.72 -9.89 -4.28
CA CYS A 80 -14.39 -8.49 -4.04
C CYS A 80 -14.24 -7.72 -5.35
N ARG A 81 -14.48 -6.41 -5.28
CA ARG A 81 -14.17 -5.45 -6.33
C ARG A 81 -12.98 -4.61 -5.90
N ILE A 82 -11.99 -4.48 -6.78
CA ILE A 82 -10.84 -3.60 -6.58
C ILE A 82 -11.09 -2.32 -7.36
N ASP A 83 -11.20 -1.20 -6.64
CA ASP A 83 -11.32 0.13 -7.20
C ASP A 83 -9.97 0.85 -7.07
N PHE A 84 -9.43 1.32 -8.19
CA PHE A 84 -8.18 2.10 -8.22
C PHE A 84 -8.43 3.45 -8.86
N VAL A 85 -8.19 4.51 -8.09
CA VAL A 85 -8.33 5.90 -8.53
C VAL A 85 -6.98 6.57 -8.39
N ALA A 86 -6.58 7.36 -9.39
CA ALA A 86 -5.36 8.14 -9.33
C ALA A 86 -5.60 9.55 -9.88
N ALA A 87 -4.90 10.52 -9.30
CA ALA A 87 -4.88 11.91 -9.71
C ALA A 87 -3.45 12.45 -9.60
N TRP A 88 -3.09 13.41 -10.44
CA TRP A 88 -1.73 13.93 -10.47
C TRP A 88 -1.63 15.28 -11.20
N ASN A 89 -0.53 16.00 -10.98
CA ASN A 89 -0.17 17.21 -11.75
C ASN A 89 1.13 17.06 -12.56
N ILE A 90 1.74 15.87 -12.60
CA ILE A 90 2.90 15.53 -13.45
C ILE A 90 2.47 15.28 -14.90
N PHE A 91 3.40 15.46 -15.85
CA PHE A 91 3.19 15.10 -17.27
C PHE A 91 1.95 15.73 -17.91
N ARG A 92 1.49 16.90 -17.43
CA ARG A 92 0.32 17.61 -17.99
C ARG A 92 0.50 18.00 -19.46
N TRP A 93 1.75 18.11 -19.91
CA TRP A 93 2.13 18.40 -21.29
C TRP A 93 2.15 17.17 -22.21
N VAL A 94 2.01 15.96 -21.66
CA VAL A 94 2.01 14.72 -22.45
C VAL A 94 0.58 14.47 -22.96
N PRO A 95 0.35 14.48 -24.28
CA PRO A 95 -0.97 14.18 -24.83
C PRO A 95 -1.36 12.75 -24.48
N PHE A 96 -2.65 12.52 -24.22
CA PHE A 96 -3.20 11.20 -23.87
C PHE A 96 -2.61 10.53 -22.63
N ALA A 97 -1.92 11.28 -21.74
CA ALA A 97 -1.32 10.73 -20.51
C ALA A 97 -2.30 9.89 -19.68
N VAL A 98 -3.57 10.33 -19.57
CA VAL A 98 -4.62 9.58 -18.86
C VAL A 98 -4.93 8.24 -19.53
N SER A 99 -5.03 8.18 -20.86
CA SER A 99 -5.31 6.94 -21.60
C SER A 99 -4.17 5.94 -21.49
N ILE A 100 -2.93 6.41 -21.62
CA ILE A 100 -1.72 5.62 -21.43
C ILE A 100 -1.67 5.08 -20.00
N PHE A 101 -1.88 5.93 -19.00
CA PHE A 101 -1.94 5.54 -17.59
C PHE A 101 -3.02 4.47 -17.35
N ARG A 102 -4.23 4.66 -17.88
CA ARG A 102 -5.31 3.67 -17.76
C ARG A 102 -4.97 2.33 -18.40
N ALA A 103 -4.21 2.30 -19.49
CA ALA A 103 -3.75 1.04 -20.10
C ALA A 103 -2.74 0.32 -19.20
N PHE A 104 -1.73 1.04 -18.70
CA PHE A 104 -0.75 0.48 -17.77
C PHE A 104 -1.38 0.02 -16.45
N ALA A 105 -2.23 0.85 -15.84
CA ALA A 105 -2.92 0.53 -14.59
C ALA A 105 -3.78 -0.73 -14.73
N ARG A 106 -4.53 -0.88 -15.83
CA ARG A 106 -5.31 -2.11 -16.10
C ARG A 106 -4.42 -3.35 -16.19
N ARG A 107 -3.26 -3.24 -16.86
CA ARG A 107 -2.34 -4.36 -17.00
C ARG A 107 -1.73 -4.76 -15.66
N PHE A 108 -1.34 -3.77 -14.85
CA PHE A 108 -0.76 -3.95 -13.53
C PHE A 108 -1.76 -4.58 -12.55
N LEU A 109 -2.97 -4.00 -12.44
CA LEU A 109 -4.04 -4.54 -11.59
C LEU A 109 -4.43 -5.97 -11.98
N ARG A 110 -4.39 -6.32 -13.28
CA ARG A 110 -4.62 -7.70 -13.73
C ARG A 110 -3.54 -8.67 -13.22
N GLN A 111 -2.28 -8.25 -13.11
CA GLN A 111 -1.21 -9.09 -12.55
C GLN A 111 -1.42 -9.35 -11.06
N ASP A 112 -1.77 -8.29 -10.32
CA ASP A 112 -2.07 -8.40 -8.88
C ASP A 112 -3.30 -9.29 -8.66
N GLN A 113 -4.36 -9.12 -9.45
CA GLN A 113 -5.56 -9.97 -9.41
C GLN A 113 -5.20 -11.45 -9.59
N GLN A 114 -4.42 -11.80 -10.62
CA GLN A 114 -4.01 -13.18 -10.87
C GLN A 114 -3.20 -13.78 -9.72
N THR A 115 -2.42 -12.95 -9.02
CA THR A 115 -1.64 -13.37 -7.85
C THR A 115 -2.57 -13.66 -6.67
N MET A 116 -3.56 -12.81 -6.43
CA MET A 116 -4.57 -13.03 -5.38
C MET A 116 -5.42 -14.27 -5.66
N GLU A 117 -5.82 -14.51 -6.91
CA GLU A 117 -6.56 -15.72 -7.31
C GLU A 117 -5.76 -17.00 -7.00
N LYS A 118 -4.46 -17.01 -7.35
CA LYS A 118 -3.57 -18.13 -7.01
C LYS A 118 -3.39 -18.30 -5.50
N GLN A 119 -3.28 -17.21 -4.75
CA GLN A 119 -3.18 -17.25 -3.30
C GLN A 119 -4.47 -17.80 -2.66
N ALA A 120 -5.64 -17.41 -3.18
CA ALA A 120 -6.93 -17.93 -2.74
C ALA A 120 -7.06 -19.44 -3.00
N LEU A 121 -6.63 -19.92 -4.18
CA LEU A 121 -6.54 -21.35 -4.49
C LEU A 121 -5.61 -22.09 -3.53
N GLY A 122 -4.43 -21.51 -3.24
CA GLY A 122 -3.50 -22.09 -2.26
C GLY A 122 -4.08 -22.17 -0.84
N LEU A 123 -4.83 -21.15 -0.42
CA LEU A 123 -5.50 -21.11 0.89
C LEU A 123 -6.64 -22.12 1.02
N ALA A 124 -7.29 -22.50 -0.09
CA ALA A 124 -8.31 -23.54 -0.10
C ALA A 124 -7.75 -24.91 0.33
N HIS A 125 -6.43 -25.12 0.25
CA HIS A 125 -5.74 -26.32 0.73
C HIS A 125 -5.30 -26.23 2.19
N SER A 126 -5.76 -25.22 2.95
CA SER A 126 -5.48 -25.01 4.38
C SER A 126 -4.00 -25.08 4.80
N PRO A 127 -3.06 -24.42 4.07
CA PRO A 127 -1.69 -24.30 4.57
C PRO A 127 -1.68 -23.45 5.84
N ASN A 128 -0.86 -23.82 6.83
CA ASN A 128 -0.55 -22.92 7.94
C ASN A 128 0.06 -21.64 7.37
N LEU A 129 -0.68 -20.53 7.41
CA LEU A 129 -0.21 -19.20 7.03
C LEU A 129 0.90 -18.76 7.98
N MET A 130 2.14 -19.06 7.62
CA MET A 130 3.30 -18.61 8.37
C MET A 130 3.64 -17.18 7.93
N LEU A 131 3.12 -16.19 8.67
CA LEU A 131 3.51 -14.80 8.48
C LEU A 131 4.92 -14.61 9.06
N ILE A 132 5.89 -14.25 8.21
CA ILE A 132 7.27 -14.03 8.61
C ILE A 132 7.35 -12.70 9.37
N ASP A 133 7.90 -12.76 10.58
CA ASP A 133 7.56 -11.83 11.67
C ASP A 133 7.79 -10.34 11.38
N ASP A 134 8.85 -9.98 10.64
CA ASP A 134 9.17 -8.58 10.38
C ASP A 134 8.64 -8.03 9.04
N ALA A 135 8.50 -8.87 8.01
CA ALA A 135 8.00 -8.44 6.71
C ALA A 135 6.47 -8.24 6.72
N ASP A 136 5.77 -9.02 7.54
CA ASP A 136 4.31 -9.07 7.56
C ASP A 136 3.66 -8.26 8.71
N ARG A 137 4.45 -7.51 9.50
CA ARG A 137 3.89 -6.67 10.58
C ARG A 137 2.78 -5.72 10.12
N PRO A 138 2.88 -5.03 8.96
CA PRO A 138 1.78 -4.19 8.48
C PRO A 138 0.46 -4.96 8.29
N ALA A 139 0.52 -6.20 7.80
CA ALA A 139 -0.66 -7.05 7.65
C ALA A 139 -1.24 -7.43 9.03
N LYS A 140 -0.38 -7.83 9.98
CA LYS A 140 -0.80 -8.12 11.36
C LYS A 140 -1.47 -6.92 12.02
N TRP A 141 -0.88 -5.73 11.91
CA TRP A 141 -1.49 -4.48 12.42
C TRP A 141 -2.83 -4.19 11.77
N TYR A 142 -2.98 -4.44 10.47
CA TYR A 142 -4.25 -4.22 9.79
C TYR A 142 -5.37 -5.15 10.30
N PHE A 143 -5.05 -6.43 10.52
CA PHE A 143 -6.00 -7.38 11.12
C PHE A 143 -6.37 -7.00 12.56
N GLN A 144 -5.39 -6.60 13.38
CA GLN A 144 -5.62 -6.13 14.74
C GLN A 144 -6.50 -4.87 14.76
N LEU A 145 -6.23 -3.91 13.87
CA LEU A 145 -7.02 -2.69 13.73
C LEU A 145 -8.48 -3.00 13.36
N LYS A 146 -8.70 -3.93 12.41
CA LYS A 146 -10.04 -4.40 12.04
C LYS A 146 -10.76 -5.05 13.23
N ALA A 147 -10.08 -5.92 13.98
CA ALA A 147 -10.64 -6.56 15.15
C ALA A 147 -11.01 -5.54 16.24
N ALA A 148 -10.11 -4.59 16.52
CA ALA A 148 -10.36 -3.51 17.48
C ALA A 148 -11.52 -2.61 17.07
N HIS A 149 -11.66 -2.30 15.77
CA HIS A 149 -12.78 -1.53 15.26
C HIS A 149 -14.12 -2.26 15.46
N LEU A 150 -14.17 -3.56 15.14
CA LEU A 150 -15.37 -4.38 15.35
C LEU A 150 -15.74 -4.47 16.83
N GLU A 151 -14.75 -4.64 17.70
CA GLU A 151 -14.97 -4.71 19.15
C GLU A 151 -15.46 -3.38 19.73
N SER A 152 -14.89 -2.27 19.28
CA SER A 152 -15.36 -0.92 19.62
C SER A 152 -16.82 -0.71 19.19
N LYS A 153 -17.19 -1.16 17.98
CA LYS A 153 -18.59 -1.11 17.51
C LYS A 153 -19.52 -2.01 18.31
N ARG A 154 -19.04 -3.18 18.78
CA ARG A 154 -19.81 -4.13 19.58
C ARG A 154 -20.05 -3.65 21.01
N THR A 155 -19.06 -2.99 21.62
CA THR A 155 -19.07 -2.63 23.05
C THR A 155 -19.36 -1.17 23.33
N GLY A 156 -19.20 -0.29 22.33
CA GLY A 156 -19.25 1.17 22.51
C GLY A 156 -17.98 1.77 23.12
N ALA A 157 -16.99 0.95 23.49
CA ALA A 157 -15.73 1.42 24.05
C ALA A 157 -14.85 2.06 22.96
N PRO A 158 -13.93 2.98 23.31
CA PRO A 158 -12.95 3.53 22.38
C PRO A 158 -12.11 2.44 21.71
N MET A 159 -11.85 2.57 20.40
CA MET A 159 -11.00 1.64 19.67
C MET A 159 -9.56 1.71 20.20
N ARG A 160 -9.02 0.55 20.61
CA ARG A 160 -7.60 0.44 20.98
C ARG A 160 -6.77 0.26 19.72
N HIS A 161 -5.96 1.27 19.41
CA HIS A 161 -5.09 1.25 18.24
C HIS A 161 -3.94 0.23 18.44
N PRO A 162 -3.57 -0.59 17.43
CA PRO A 162 -2.51 -1.60 17.58
C PRO A 162 -1.08 -1.03 17.59
N LEU A 163 -0.91 0.24 17.23
CA LEU A 163 0.34 0.98 17.37
C LEU A 163 0.15 2.04 18.46
N ASP A 164 0.93 1.96 19.52
CA ASP A 164 0.94 2.97 20.61
C ASP A 164 1.72 4.25 20.21
N GLY A 165 2.52 4.18 19.15
CA GLY A 165 3.32 5.29 18.64
C GLY A 165 4.07 4.93 17.35
N PRO A 166 4.97 5.80 16.88
CA PRO A 166 5.78 5.53 15.70
C PRO A 166 6.70 4.32 15.88
N VAL A 167 6.70 3.42 14.89
CA VAL A 167 7.52 2.20 14.87
C VAL A 167 8.40 2.20 13.63
N THR A 168 9.68 1.85 13.79
CA THR A 168 10.61 1.67 12.67
C THR A 168 10.86 0.18 12.45
N LEU A 169 10.55 -0.31 11.25
CA LEU A 169 10.85 -1.68 10.83
C LEU A 169 12.10 -1.69 9.96
N ARG A 170 12.99 -2.65 10.23
CA ARG A 170 14.22 -2.86 9.47
C ARG A 170 14.30 -4.31 9.03
N TRP A 171 14.60 -4.53 7.76
CA TRP A 171 14.84 -5.88 7.26
C TRP A 171 15.83 -5.88 6.09
N ARG A 172 16.30 -7.08 5.74
CA ARG A 172 17.28 -7.33 4.70
C ARG A 172 16.62 -8.09 3.55
N SER A 173 16.76 -7.60 2.32
CA SER A 173 16.24 -8.23 1.09
C SER A 173 17.19 -8.12 -0.08
#